data_AF-A0A5N9C558-F1
#
_entry.id   AF-A0A5N9C558-F1
#
_cell.length_a   1.000
_cell.length_b   1.000
_cell.length_c   1.000
_cell.angle_alpha   90.00
_cell.angle_beta   90.00
_cell.angle_gamma   90.00
#
_symmetry.space_group_name_H-M   'P 1'
#
loop_
_entity.id
_entity.type
_entity.pdbx_description
1 polymer ?
#
loop_
_entity_poly.entity_id
_entity_poly.type
_entity_poly.pdbx_seq_one_letter_code
_entity_poly.pdbx_strand_id
1 'polypeptide(L)'
;MRNTFDKGPDSWCSYDYHASIVAGKNNIFILPTHVKTGGVNNSGYIWVDQTRWSADTPEVPMSILPFIFYRSWINEDSINLENASVSVYLRGDDLNLFNAKCYFWILGNGSRWHNIANPLEISESEWAKTPQKIDISSNESDWHNSWNSRNRSSSLIEDLRNCESYGFSFVGFEEEVSGKFSMDEFEIKFLS
;
A
#
# COMPACT_ATOMS: atom_id res chain seq x y z
N MET A 1 -9.20 -10.84 6.75
CA MET A 1 -9.52 -10.50 5.34
C MET A 1 -8.40 -11.05 4.48
N ARG A 2 -8.70 -11.70 3.33
CA ARG A 2 -7.68 -12.28 2.45
C ARG A 2 -8.01 -12.02 0.99
N ASN A 3 -7.01 -11.59 0.23
CA ASN A 3 -7.01 -11.49 -1.22
C ASN A 3 -6.02 -12.50 -1.79
N THR A 4 -6.51 -13.48 -2.54
CA THR A 4 -5.67 -14.46 -3.25
C THR A 4 -5.41 -14.07 -4.70
N PHE A 5 -6.11 -13.04 -5.20
CA PHE A 5 -6.04 -12.59 -6.59
C PHE A 5 -6.31 -13.67 -7.63
N ASP A 6 -7.00 -14.78 -7.29
CA ASP A 6 -7.29 -15.85 -8.26
C ASP A 6 -8.29 -15.42 -9.34
N LYS A 7 -9.13 -14.43 -9.04
CA LYS A 7 -10.25 -14.00 -9.89
C LYS A 7 -10.09 -12.61 -10.48
N GLY A 8 -9.17 -11.80 -9.96
CA GLY A 8 -8.99 -10.42 -10.37
C GLY A 8 -8.24 -9.60 -9.33
N PRO A 9 -8.25 -8.27 -9.49
CA PRO A 9 -7.43 -7.37 -8.68
C PRO A 9 -8.03 -7.02 -7.32
N ASP A 10 -9.20 -7.56 -6.97
CA ASP A 10 -9.88 -7.35 -5.69
C ASP A 10 -9.93 -5.87 -5.26
N SER A 11 -10.29 -4.97 -6.17
CA SER A 11 -10.42 -3.51 -5.93
C SER A 11 -9.14 -2.77 -5.54
N TRP A 12 -7.97 -3.41 -5.55
CA TRP A 12 -6.70 -2.70 -5.41
C TRP A 12 -6.48 -1.76 -6.59
N CYS A 13 -5.87 -0.60 -6.33
CA CYS A 13 -5.48 0.37 -7.35
C CYS A 13 -4.09 0.94 -7.08
N SER A 14 -3.47 1.53 -8.09
CA SER A 14 -2.37 2.48 -7.94
C SER A 14 -2.89 3.91 -7.94
N TYR A 15 -2.13 4.86 -7.39
CA TYR A 15 -2.50 6.28 -7.40
C TYR A 15 -1.53 7.11 -8.24
N ASP A 16 -2.11 7.93 -9.11
CA ASP A 16 -1.38 8.85 -9.98
C ASP A 16 -1.80 10.29 -9.64
N TYR A 17 -0.94 10.96 -8.88
CA TYR A 17 -1.13 12.35 -8.51
C TYR A 17 -1.08 13.27 -9.73
N HIS A 18 -0.18 13.03 -10.68
CA HIS A 18 -0.07 13.87 -11.88
C HIS A 18 -1.35 13.80 -12.72
N ALA A 19 -1.87 12.60 -12.97
CA ALA A 19 -3.15 12.41 -13.64
C ALA A 19 -4.30 13.08 -12.85
N SER A 20 -4.24 13.04 -11.51
CA SER A 20 -5.22 13.74 -10.65
C SER A 20 -5.21 15.26 -10.86
N ILE A 21 -4.03 15.86 -11.00
CA ILE A 21 -3.88 17.28 -11.31
C ILE A 21 -4.44 17.60 -12.71
N VAL A 22 -4.09 16.78 -13.71
CA VAL A 22 -4.60 16.93 -15.09
C VAL A 22 -6.13 16.79 -15.13
N ALA A 23 -6.72 15.93 -14.31
CA ALA A 23 -8.15 15.70 -14.18
C ALA A 23 -8.90 16.74 -13.30
N GLY A 24 -8.28 17.89 -13.00
CA GLY A 24 -8.91 18.95 -12.24
C GLY A 24 -8.97 18.70 -10.73
N LYS A 25 -7.95 18.04 -10.17
CA LYS A 25 -7.81 17.66 -8.74
C LYS A 25 -8.79 16.57 -8.27
N ASN A 26 -9.31 15.78 -9.20
CA ASN A 26 -10.03 14.56 -8.86
C ASN A 26 -9.01 13.43 -8.76
N ASN A 27 -9.01 12.70 -7.64
CA ASN A 27 -8.06 11.59 -7.46
C ASN A 27 -8.27 10.52 -8.56
N ILE A 28 -7.18 10.20 -9.26
CA ILE A 28 -7.13 9.16 -10.28
C ILE A 28 -6.46 7.92 -9.70
N PHE A 29 -7.23 6.84 -9.73
CA PHE A 29 -6.79 5.52 -9.30
C PHE A 29 -6.77 4.58 -10.51
N ILE A 30 -5.65 3.93 -10.73
CA ILE A 30 -5.41 3.10 -11.91
C ILE A 30 -5.40 1.63 -11.49
N LEU A 31 -6.25 0.81 -12.11
CA LEU A 31 -6.34 -0.61 -11.79
C LEU A 31 -5.01 -1.32 -12.10
N PRO A 32 -4.58 -2.24 -11.23
CA PRO A 32 -3.42 -3.07 -11.47
C PRO A 32 -3.75 -4.10 -12.56
N THR A 33 -2.71 -4.61 -13.21
CA THR A 33 -2.87 -5.73 -14.12
C THR A 33 -3.00 -7.02 -13.32
N HIS A 34 -4.05 -7.79 -13.59
CA HIS A 34 -4.22 -9.14 -13.06
C HIS A 34 -3.60 -10.17 -14.00
N VAL A 35 -2.89 -11.14 -13.43
CA VAL A 35 -2.35 -12.30 -14.15
C VAL A 35 -2.86 -13.56 -13.45
N LYS A 36 -3.46 -14.46 -14.22
CA LYS A 36 -4.15 -15.65 -13.68
C LYS A 36 -3.22 -16.72 -13.07
N THR A 37 -1.95 -16.73 -13.46
CA THR A 37 -0.96 -17.75 -13.08
C THR A 37 0.42 -17.12 -12.89
N GLY A 38 1.30 -17.79 -12.15
CA GLY A 38 2.65 -17.29 -11.86
C GLY A 38 2.76 -16.52 -10.54
N GLY A 39 1.69 -16.48 -9.74
CA GLY A 39 1.72 -16.14 -8.32
C GLY A 39 2.34 -17.26 -7.47
N VAL A 40 2.28 -17.12 -6.15
CA VAL A 40 2.73 -18.09 -5.17
C VAL A 40 1.95 -19.40 -5.35
N ASN A 41 2.66 -20.53 -5.44
CA ASN A 41 2.06 -21.82 -5.79
C ASN A 41 1.26 -21.80 -7.12
N ASN A 42 1.65 -20.93 -8.05
CA ASN A 42 1.01 -20.73 -9.35
C ASN A 42 -0.43 -20.17 -9.28
N SER A 43 -0.77 -19.46 -8.19
CA SER A 43 -1.99 -18.65 -8.05
C SER A 43 -2.04 -17.48 -9.06
N GLY A 44 -3.15 -16.75 -9.03
CA GLY A 44 -3.22 -15.42 -9.64
C GLY A 44 -2.46 -14.38 -8.82
N TYR A 45 -2.04 -13.29 -9.45
CA TYR A 45 -1.40 -12.15 -8.78
C TYR A 45 -1.72 -10.84 -9.49
N ILE A 46 -1.39 -9.72 -8.85
CA ILE A 46 -1.51 -8.40 -9.47
C ILE A 46 -0.16 -7.68 -9.56
N TRP A 47 -0.05 -6.78 -10.53
CA TRP A 47 1.12 -5.92 -10.66
C TRP A 47 0.78 -4.53 -11.22
N VAL A 48 1.62 -3.58 -10.86
CA VAL A 48 1.65 -2.19 -11.35
C VAL A 48 3.07 -1.84 -11.79
N ASP A 49 3.21 -0.80 -12.60
CA ASP A 49 4.50 -0.24 -13.01
C ASP A 49 4.44 1.29 -12.99
N GLN A 50 5.55 1.94 -13.31
CA GLN A 50 5.67 3.40 -13.30
C GLN A 50 4.75 4.15 -14.26
N THR A 51 4.02 3.46 -15.14
CA THR A 51 3.00 4.12 -15.98
C THR A 51 1.68 4.34 -15.25
N ARG A 52 1.57 3.87 -13.99
CA ARG A 52 0.34 3.88 -13.20
C ARG A 52 0.44 4.65 -11.89
N TRP A 53 1.60 5.21 -11.58
CA TRP A 53 1.82 5.98 -10.37
C TRP A 53 2.65 7.23 -10.67
N SER A 54 2.60 8.18 -9.75
CA SER A 54 3.54 9.30 -9.68
C SER A 54 3.79 9.62 -8.19
N ALA A 55 4.78 10.45 -7.90
CA ALA A 55 4.98 10.95 -6.54
C ALA A 55 3.73 11.71 -6.03
N ASP A 56 3.26 11.34 -4.84
CA ASP A 56 2.18 12.02 -4.13
C ASP A 56 2.74 13.27 -3.44
N THR A 57 2.33 14.44 -3.92
CA THR A 57 2.81 15.74 -3.44
C THR A 57 1.61 16.62 -3.07
N PRO A 58 1.69 17.48 -2.03
CA PRO A 58 2.88 17.94 -1.31
C PRO A 58 3.17 17.17 0.01
N GLU A 59 2.97 15.86 0.03
CA GLU A 59 3.25 15.01 1.19
C GLU A 59 4.71 15.08 1.69
N VAL A 60 4.93 14.97 3.01
CA VAL A 60 6.27 15.03 3.62
C VAL A 60 6.53 13.86 4.59
N PRO A 61 7.44 12.92 4.28
CA PRO A 61 8.17 12.80 3.01
C PRO A 61 7.22 12.42 1.87
N MET A 62 7.61 12.73 0.64
CA MET A 62 6.86 12.29 -0.54
C MET A 62 6.80 10.76 -0.57
N SER A 63 5.66 10.24 -1.01
CA SER A 63 5.46 8.81 -1.22
C SER A 63 5.00 8.52 -2.64
N ILE A 64 5.26 7.32 -3.13
CA ILE A 64 4.55 6.73 -4.27
C ILE A 64 3.65 5.65 -3.67
N LEU A 65 2.38 5.60 -4.08
CA LEU A 65 1.39 4.67 -3.55
C LEU A 65 1.01 3.62 -4.62
N PRO A 66 1.88 2.61 -4.86
CA PRO A 66 1.70 1.67 -5.96
C PRO A 66 0.48 0.75 -5.76
N PHE A 67 0.15 0.42 -4.51
CA PHE A 67 -1.02 -0.38 -4.15
C PHE A 67 -1.78 0.31 -3.01
N ILE A 68 -3.03 0.65 -3.29
CA ILE A 68 -3.98 1.27 -2.39
C ILE A 68 -5.27 0.46 -2.41
N PHE A 69 -5.88 0.34 -1.24
CA PHE A 69 -7.19 -0.23 -1.06
C PHE A 69 -8.04 0.67 -0.17
N TYR A 70 -9.14 1.20 -0.71
CA TYR A 70 -10.18 1.86 0.10
C TYR A 70 -11.29 0.87 0.44
N ARG A 71 -11.70 0.84 1.71
CA ARG A 71 -12.84 0.03 2.17
C ARG A 71 -14.15 0.44 1.48
N SER A 72 -14.32 1.73 1.20
CA SER A 72 -15.49 2.26 0.50
C SER A 72 -15.63 1.74 -0.94
N TRP A 73 -14.55 1.34 -1.62
CA TRP A 73 -14.62 0.77 -2.96
C TRP A 73 -15.32 -0.60 -3.00
N ILE A 74 -15.37 -1.29 -1.88
CA ILE A 74 -16.11 -2.55 -1.73
C ILE A 74 -17.39 -2.38 -0.91
N ASN A 75 -17.88 -1.16 -0.74
CA ASN A 75 -19.08 -0.81 0.05
C ASN A 75 -19.01 -1.27 1.51
N GLU A 76 -17.83 -1.14 2.12
CA GLU A 76 -17.61 -1.53 3.50
C GLU A 76 -17.19 -0.35 4.37
N ASP A 77 -17.51 -0.42 5.66
CA ASP A 77 -17.10 0.57 6.67
C ASP A 77 -15.59 0.50 6.97
N SER A 78 -15.10 1.55 7.65
CA SER A 78 -13.75 1.58 8.20
C SER A 78 -13.49 0.37 9.10
N ILE A 79 -12.23 -0.04 9.17
CA ILE A 79 -11.81 -1.24 9.89
C ILE A 79 -10.90 -0.88 11.06
N ASN A 80 -11.01 -1.63 12.16
CA ASN A 80 -10.08 -1.50 13.28
C ASN A 80 -8.85 -2.39 13.04
N LEU A 81 -7.69 -1.80 12.80
CA LEU A 81 -6.41 -2.50 12.61
C LEU A 81 -5.55 -2.58 13.88
N GLU A 82 -6.02 -2.06 15.01
CA GLU A 82 -5.30 -2.17 16.28
C GLU A 82 -5.04 -3.65 16.62
N ASN A 83 -3.78 -4.01 16.87
CA ASN A 83 -3.34 -5.38 17.13
C ASN A 83 -3.67 -6.38 16.00
N ALA A 84 -3.83 -5.91 14.76
CA ALA A 84 -3.89 -6.80 13.61
C ALA A 84 -2.47 -7.23 13.16
N SER A 85 -2.40 -8.31 12.39
CA SER A 85 -1.21 -8.72 11.67
C SER A 85 -1.51 -8.70 10.17
N VAL A 86 -0.63 -8.06 9.39
CA VAL A 86 -0.67 -8.05 7.93
C VAL A 86 0.32 -9.09 7.42
N SER A 87 -0.04 -9.82 6.37
CA SER A 87 0.91 -10.66 5.63
C SER A 87 0.75 -10.52 4.13
N VAL A 88 1.85 -10.61 3.39
CA VAL A 88 1.89 -10.35 1.95
C VAL A 88 3.12 -10.96 1.29
N TYR A 89 3.02 -11.31 0.01
CA TYR A 89 4.16 -11.55 -0.87
C TYR A 89 4.35 -10.37 -1.82
N LEU A 90 5.58 -9.87 -1.91
CA LEU A 90 5.96 -8.76 -2.79
C LEU A 90 7.08 -9.19 -3.72
N ARG A 91 6.94 -8.85 -5.00
CA ARG A 91 7.94 -9.16 -6.04
C ARG A 91 8.18 -7.93 -6.92
N GLY A 92 9.44 -7.66 -7.20
CA GLY A 92 9.89 -6.70 -8.19
C GLY A 92 10.29 -7.45 -9.46
N ASP A 93 9.95 -6.92 -10.64
CA ASP A 93 10.56 -7.38 -11.89
C ASP A 93 11.21 -6.16 -12.55
N ASP A 94 12.55 -6.14 -12.60
CA ASP A 94 13.37 -4.98 -12.98
C ASP A 94 13.02 -3.72 -12.16
N LEU A 95 12.69 -3.89 -10.87
CA LEU A 95 12.23 -2.81 -10.00
C LEU A 95 13.42 -2.00 -9.45
N ASN A 96 13.58 -0.76 -9.91
CA ASN A 96 14.55 0.18 -9.38
C ASN A 96 13.89 1.15 -8.39
N LEU A 97 14.24 0.98 -7.11
CA LEU A 97 13.71 1.77 -6.00
C LEU A 97 14.39 3.14 -5.83
N PHE A 98 15.54 3.39 -6.45
CA PHE A 98 16.30 4.63 -6.27
C PHE A 98 16.43 5.03 -4.78
N ASN A 99 16.88 4.09 -3.94
CA ASN A 99 17.01 4.19 -2.49
C ASN A 99 15.71 4.19 -1.66
N ALA A 100 14.53 4.18 -2.28
CA ALA A 100 13.28 4.04 -1.53
C ALA A 100 13.21 2.76 -0.71
N LYS A 101 12.45 2.86 0.38
CA LYS A 101 11.96 1.74 1.16
C LYS A 101 10.47 1.54 0.89
N CYS A 102 10.04 0.28 0.90
CA CYS A 102 8.63 -0.07 0.84
C CYS A 102 8.07 -0.18 2.26
N TYR A 103 6.96 0.49 2.52
CA TYR A 103 6.29 0.46 3.83
C TYR A 103 4.82 0.10 3.66
N PHE A 104 4.25 -0.53 4.68
CA PHE A 104 2.80 -0.56 4.84
C PHE A 104 2.32 0.80 5.35
N TRP A 105 1.19 1.26 4.85
CA TRP A 105 0.61 2.55 5.26
C TRP A 105 -0.90 2.44 5.47
N ILE A 106 -1.44 3.37 6.26
CA ILE A 106 -2.88 3.52 6.51
C ILE A 106 -3.33 4.98 6.32
N LEU A 107 -4.61 5.15 6.01
CA LEU A 107 -5.34 6.41 6.11
C LEU A 107 -6.54 6.20 7.03
N GLY A 108 -6.60 6.97 8.10
CA GLY A 108 -7.74 7.04 9.02
C GLY A 108 -8.01 8.49 9.39
N ASN A 109 -9.29 8.88 9.49
CA ASN A 109 -9.73 10.24 9.82
C ASN A 109 -9.11 11.38 8.99
N GLY A 110 -8.59 11.08 7.79
CA GLY A 110 -7.92 12.05 6.93
C GLY A 110 -6.42 12.25 7.20
N SER A 111 -5.80 11.40 8.02
CA SER A 111 -4.37 11.36 8.33
C SER A 111 -3.70 10.12 7.73
N ARG A 112 -2.57 10.29 7.04
CA ARG A 112 -1.80 9.18 6.45
C ARG A 112 -0.59 8.84 7.30
N TRP A 113 -0.41 7.56 7.59
CA TRP A 113 0.68 7.04 8.41
C TRP A 113 1.40 5.91 7.69
N HIS A 114 2.73 5.96 7.64
CA HIS A 114 3.60 4.90 7.12
C HIS A 114 4.28 4.16 8.27
N ASN A 115 4.22 2.83 8.31
CA ASN A 115 4.90 2.03 9.34
C ASN A 115 6.40 1.93 9.02
N ILE A 116 7.17 2.89 9.52
CA ILE A 116 8.61 3.02 9.23
C ILE A 116 9.48 2.01 10.00
N ALA A 117 8.95 1.42 11.08
CA ALA A 117 9.67 0.42 11.85
C ALA A 117 9.93 -0.88 11.07
N ASN A 118 9.06 -1.21 10.10
CA ASN A 118 9.12 -2.46 9.34
C ASN A 118 9.20 -2.18 7.83
N PRO A 119 10.36 -1.74 7.30
CA PRO A 119 10.56 -1.68 5.85
C PRO A 119 10.45 -3.10 5.26
N LEU A 120 9.63 -3.24 4.23
CA LEU A 120 9.38 -4.48 3.53
C LEU A 120 10.44 -4.73 2.46
N GLU A 121 10.91 -5.96 2.41
CA GLU A 121 11.78 -6.46 1.36
C GLU A 121 10.97 -6.76 0.09
N ILE A 122 11.60 -6.64 -1.07
CA ILE A 122 10.99 -6.98 -2.35
C ILE A 122 11.90 -7.97 -3.04
N SER A 123 11.39 -9.17 -3.30
CA SER A 123 12.17 -10.20 -4.00
C SER A 123 12.26 -9.87 -5.49
N GLU A 124 13.45 -9.97 -6.06
CA GLU A 124 13.67 -9.68 -7.48
C GLU A 124 13.36 -10.91 -8.34
N SER A 125 12.49 -10.75 -9.33
CA SER A 125 12.11 -11.73 -10.36
C SER A 125 11.49 -13.06 -9.87
N GLU A 126 11.40 -13.29 -8.55
CA GLU A 126 10.78 -14.47 -7.95
C GLU A 126 10.01 -14.14 -6.66
N TRP A 127 9.07 -15.00 -6.28
CA TRP A 127 8.38 -14.86 -4.99
C TRP A 127 9.25 -15.40 -3.85
N ALA A 128 9.26 -14.69 -2.72
CA ALA A 128 9.86 -15.21 -1.49
C ALA A 128 9.24 -16.56 -1.07
N LYS A 129 9.98 -17.35 -0.29
CA LYS A 129 9.50 -18.65 0.21
C LYS A 129 8.37 -18.53 1.24
N THR A 130 8.32 -17.40 1.94
CA THR A 130 7.36 -17.12 3.02
C THR A 130 6.85 -15.70 2.88
N PRO A 131 5.60 -15.41 3.28
CA PRO A 131 5.09 -14.05 3.23
C PRO A 131 5.83 -13.21 4.28
N GLN A 132 5.99 -11.93 3.99
CA GLN A 132 6.38 -10.97 5.00
C GLN A 132 5.22 -10.71 5.94
N LYS A 133 5.52 -10.39 7.20
CA LYS A 133 4.52 -10.14 8.24
C LYS A 133 4.80 -8.84 8.95
N ILE A 134 3.73 -8.12 9.28
CA ILE A 134 3.78 -6.84 9.99
C ILE A 134 2.75 -6.92 11.11
N ASP A 135 3.21 -6.85 12.35
CA ASP A 135 2.31 -6.74 13.49
C ASP A 135 2.03 -5.25 13.75
N ILE A 136 0.75 -4.88 13.68
CA ILE A 136 0.30 -3.50 13.75
C ILE A 136 0.26 -3.05 15.21
N SER A 137 1.23 -2.20 15.57
CA SER A 137 1.30 -1.52 16.85
C SER A 137 0.69 -0.12 16.77
N SER A 138 0.09 0.35 17.85
CA SER A 138 -0.31 1.75 18.03
C SER A 138 0.81 2.63 18.60
N ASN A 139 2.05 2.15 18.58
CA ASN A 139 3.20 2.90 19.07
C ASN A 139 3.64 3.92 18.01
N GLU A 140 3.36 5.21 18.23
CA GLU A 140 3.61 6.26 17.24
C GLU A 140 5.07 6.38 16.79
N SER A 141 6.06 5.94 17.59
CA SER A 141 7.46 5.94 17.16
C SER A 141 7.74 5.01 15.97
N ASP A 142 6.87 4.04 15.76
CA ASP A 142 7.00 3.06 14.68
C ASP A 142 6.43 3.58 13.35
N TRP A 143 5.81 4.77 13.38
CA TRP A 143 5.07 5.35 12.28
C TRP A 143 5.53 6.77 11.96
N HIS A 144 5.35 7.17 10.70
CA HIS A 144 5.53 8.54 10.25
C HIS A 144 4.20 9.08 9.70
N ASN A 145 3.71 10.19 10.28
CA ASN A 145 2.56 10.91 9.74
C ASN A 145 3.02 11.83 8.61
N SER A 146 2.62 11.50 7.39
CA SER A 146 3.08 12.18 6.19
C SER A 146 2.09 13.23 5.66
N TRP A 147 0.82 13.08 6.02
CA TRP A 147 -0.27 13.93 5.54
C TRP A 147 -1.40 14.07 6.56
N ASN A 148 -1.97 15.27 6.63
CA ASN A 148 -3.17 15.56 7.42
C ASN A 148 -4.11 16.51 6.65
N SER A 149 -5.21 15.97 6.12
CA SER A 149 -6.15 16.73 5.28
C SER A 149 -7.01 17.75 6.04
N ARG A 150 -7.09 17.66 7.38
CA ARG A 150 -8.07 18.42 8.19
C ARG A 150 -7.45 19.43 9.14
N ASN A 151 -6.13 19.58 9.17
CA ASN A 151 -5.41 20.30 10.26
C ASN A 151 -5.89 19.85 11.66
N ARG A 152 -6.41 18.62 11.78
CA ARG A 152 -6.89 18.04 13.03
C ARG A 152 -5.89 16.97 13.42
N SER A 153 -5.21 17.12 14.55
CA SER A 153 -4.39 16.03 15.07
C SER A 153 -5.32 14.90 15.53
N SER A 154 -5.43 13.85 14.74
CA SER A 154 -5.87 12.53 15.22
C SER A 154 -4.65 11.79 15.75
N SER A 155 -4.84 10.99 16.79
CA SER A 155 -3.80 10.07 17.24
C SER A 155 -3.73 8.85 16.34
N LEU A 156 -2.56 8.21 16.24
CA LEU A 156 -2.41 6.99 15.44
C LEU A 156 -3.41 5.90 15.86
N ILE A 157 -3.67 5.75 17.17
CA ILE A 157 -4.62 4.75 17.69
C ILE A 157 -6.05 5.00 17.21
N GLU A 158 -6.49 6.26 17.12
CA GLU A 158 -7.82 6.60 16.57
C GLU A 158 -7.89 6.29 15.07
N ASP A 159 -6.81 6.54 14.33
CA ASP A 159 -6.73 6.30 12.89
C ASP A 159 -6.64 4.81 12.56
N LEU A 160 -5.93 4.02 13.38
CA LEU A 160 -5.92 2.56 13.30
C LEU A 160 -7.31 1.97 13.58
N ARG A 161 -8.04 2.51 14.56
CA ARG A 161 -9.41 2.06 14.90
C ARG A 161 -10.44 2.39 13.84
N ASN A 162 -10.21 3.44 13.05
CA ASN A 162 -11.10 3.93 12.01
C ASN A 162 -10.37 3.96 10.65
N CYS A 163 -9.65 2.89 10.31
CA CYS A 163 -8.86 2.83 9.10
C CYS A 163 -9.79 2.76 7.87
N GLU A 164 -9.70 3.75 6.99
CA GLU A 164 -10.54 3.91 5.79
C GLU A 164 -9.85 3.30 4.55
N SER A 165 -8.52 3.42 4.49
CA SER A 165 -7.69 2.91 3.40
C SER A 165 -6.35 2.43 3.93
N TYR A 166 -5.75 1.48 3.22
CA TYR A 166 -4.42 0.95 3.51
C TYR A 166 -3.72 0.49 2.24
N GLY A 167 -2.43 0.21 2.34
CA GLY A 167 -1.68 -0.36 1.23
C GLY A 167 -0.18 -0.30 1.42
N PHE A 168 0.54 -0.16 0.31
CA PHE A 168 1.99 -0.11 0.27
C PHE A 168 2.46 1.20 -0.36
N SER A 169 3.60 1.71 0.12
CA SER A 169 4.17 2.98 -0.30
C SER A 169 5.68 2.86 -0.49
N PHE A 170 6.22 3.51 -1.52
CA PHE A 170 7.66 3.78 -1.63
C PHE A 170 7.96 5.16 -1.06
N VAL A 171 8.94 5.24 -0.16
CA VAL A 171 9.33 6.49 0.51
C VAL A 171 10.85 6.60 0.55
N GLY A 172 11.38 7.81 0.37
CA GLY A 172 12.82 8.09 0.40
C GLY A 172 13.54 7.82 -0.93
N PHE A 173 12.80 7.79 -2.03
CA PHE A 173 13.38 7.71 -3.37
C PHE A 173 14.04 9.02 -3.79
N GLU A 174 15.11 8.93 -4.58
CA GLU A 174 15.79 10.07 -5.21
C GLU A 174 15.20 10.42 -6.59
N GLU A 175 14.61 9.42 -7.25
CA GLU A 175 13.91 9.52 -8.54
C GLU A 175 12.63 8.67 -8.48
N GLU A 176 11.64 8.93 -9.33
CA GLU A 176 10.43 8.10 -9.32
C GLU A 176 10.77 6.62 -9.56
N VAL A 177 10.27 5.76 -8.67
CA VAL A 177 10.46 4.30 -8.74
C VAL A 177 10.01 3.78 -10.10
N SER A 178 10.81 2.90 -10.69
CA SER A 178 10.57 2.33 -12.02
C SER A 178 10.66 0.81 -12.02
N GLY A 179 10.01 0.17 -12.99
CA GLY A 179 9.91 -1.28 -13.07
C GLY A 179 8.59 -1.78 -12.50
N LYS A 180 8.43 -3.11 -12.46
CA LYS A 180 7.17 -3.73 -12.06
C LYS A 180 7.17 -4.07 -10.58
N PHE A 181 6.10 -3.70 -9.89
CA PHE A 181 5.84 -4.10 -8.51
C PHE A 181 4.59 -4.98 -8.45
N SER A 182 4.75 -6.18 -7.90
CA SER A 182 3.75 -7.24 -7.88
C SER A 182 3.41 -7.63 -6.44
N MET A 183 2.15 -8.03 -6.24
CA MET A 183 1.64 -8.49 -4.95
C MET A 183 0.83 -9.78 -5.12
N ASP A 184 0.98 -10.67 -4.14
CA ASP A 184 0.16 -11.87 -3.99
C ASP A 184 -0.13 -12.19 -2.50
N GLU A 185 -1.19 -12.97 -2.26
CA GLU A 185 -1.70 -13.45 -0.97
C GLU A 185 -1.69 -12.40 0.16
N PHE A 186 -2.36 -11.26 -0.07
CA PHE A 186 -2.52 -10.25 0.97
C PHE A 186 -3.53 -10.73 2.03
N GLU A 187 -3.16 -10.66 3.31
CA GLU A 187 -4.05 -10.99 4.42
C GLU A 187 -3.91 -9.99 5.57
N ILE A 188 -5.05 -9.62 6.16
CA ILE A 188 -5.15 -8.98 7.48
C ILE A 188 -5.80 -9.97 8.44
N LYS A 189 -5.10 -10.31 9.51
CA LYS A 189 -5.58 -11.19 10.58
C LYS A 189 -5.70 -10.42 11.89
N PHE A 190 -6.87 -10.46 12.52
CA PHE A 190 -7.07 -9.88 13.85
C PHE A 190 -6.54 -10.83 14.91
N LEU A 191 -5.70 -10.33 15.81
CA LEU A 191 -5.28 -11.08 16.98
C LEU A 191 -6.42 -11.05 17.99
N SER A 192 -6.88 -12.24 18.39
CA SER A 192 -7.92 -12.47 19.39
C SER A 192 -7.38 -12.31 20.80
#